data_AF-N6TR54-F1
#
_entry.id   AF-N6TR54-F1
#
_cell.length_a   1.000
_cell.length_b   1.000
_cell.length_c   1.000
_cell.angle_alpha   90.00
_cell.angle_beta   90.00
_cell.angle_gamma   90.00
#
_symmetry.space_group_name_H-M   'P 1'
#
loop_
_entity.id
_entity.type
_entity.pdbx_description
1 polymer ?
#
loop_
_entity_poly.entity_id
_entity_poly.type
_entity_poly.pdbx_seq_one_letter_code
_entity_poly.pdbx_strand_id
1 'polypeptide(L)'
;MGRKVTIASATLNQWALDFEGNLDMILQSIMDAKEMGATFRTGPELEIWLLSEEVIAATIDLEDIRCYRYSKRSLSDLASGSQSYPRIAVDFLLSQDFDAILPTVHPISFTTLTPEEEIVQGPACWLWDYLRRSGQGGLFLPLSGGIDSSSTATIVYSMCRMIVDNIQRIGAQGQIAQTDEQDMGMTYSELSQFGKLRKIDNCGPFSMYCKLVQTWSDTCTPKQVSDKVKHFFRCYAINRHKITVLTPSYHAECYSPDNNRFDLRPFLYRANWSWQFRAIDKQLDYLNSVKRSASSSGNLTKKSSSNSKIRTGVTV
;
A
#
# COMPACT_ATOMS: atom_id res chain seq x y z
N MET A 1 22.52 29.28 -21.79
CA MET A 1 21.14 29.69 -22.15
C MET A 1 20.23 28.91 -21.23
N GLY A 2 19.73 29.55 -20.18
CA GLY A 2 19.04 28.84 -19.09
C GLY A 2 17.69 28.25 -19.54
N ARG A 3 17.30 27.11 -18.94
CA ARG A 3 16.07 26.40 -19.27
C ARG A 3 14.97 26.92 -18.36
N LYS A 4 14.31 27.99 -18.81
CA LYS A 4 13.17 28.59 -18.10
C LYS A 4 11.94 27.69 -18.21
N VAL A 5 11.28 27.46 -17.09
CA VAL A 5 10.02 26.73 -16.98
C VAL A 5 9.08 27.53 -16.11
N THR A 6 7.86 27.72 -16.59
CA THR A 6 6.79 28.38 -15.83
C THR A 6 5.95 27.32 -15.14
N ILE A 7 5.79 27.45 -13.83
CA ILE A 7 4.98 26.55 -13.00
C ILE A 7 3.83 27.38 -12.45
N ALA A 8 2.59 26.95 -12.70
CA ALA A 8 1.40 27.51 -12.08
C ALA A 8 1.03 26.65 -10.87
N SER A 9 0.96 27.28 -9.70
CA SER A 9 0.33 26.71 -8.52
C SER A 9 -1.13 27.15 -8.50
N ALA A 10 -2.05 26.20 -8.50
CA ALA A 10 -3.47 26.48 -8.34
C ALA A 10 -3.94 26.01 -6.96
N THR A 11 -4.74 26.84 -6.32
CA THR A 11 -5.64 26.43 -5.24
C THR A 11 -7.05 26.80 -5.68
N LEU A 12 -8.00 25.86 -5.56
CA LEU A 12 -9.38 26.05 -5.99
C LEU A 12 -10.34 25.83 -4.82
N ASN A 13 -11.42 26.60 -4.79
CA ASN A 13 -12.53 26.33 -3.89
C ASN A 13 -13.31 25.11 -4.40
N GLN A 14 -13.69 24.19 -3.52
CA GLN A 14 -14.56 23.08 -3.88
C GLN A 14 -15.68 22.91 -2.87
N TRP A 15 -16.89 22.67 -3.37
CA TRP A 15 -18.09 22.46 -2.55
C TRP A 15 -18.37 20.96 -2.45
N ALA A 16 -18.62 20.48 -1.23
CA ALA A 16 -18.95 19.06 -1.03
C ALA A 16 -20.26 18.73 -1.75
N LEU A 17 -20.27 17.63 -2.52
CA LEU A 17 -21.39 17.15 -3.34
C LEU A 17 -21.73 17.98 -4.59
N ASP A 18 -20.93 18.98 -4.95
CA ASP A 18 -21.09 19.75 -6.20
C ASP A 18 -20.05 19.33 -7.25
N PHE A 19 -20.27 18.17 -7.86
CA PHE A 19 -19.30 17.58 -8.80
C PHE A 19 -19.16 18.37 -10.11
N GLU A 20 -20.25 18.97 -10.59
CA GLU A 20 -20.25 19.77 -11.82
C GLU A 20 -19.53 21.10 -11.60
N GLY A 21 -19.85 21.83 -10.53
CA GLY A 21 -19.16 23.09 -10.21
C GLY A 21 -17.66 22.89 -9.98
N ASN A 22 -17.29 21.82 -9.26
CA ASN A 22 -15.89 21.48 -9.02
C ASN A 22 -15.14 21.13 -10.31
N LEU A 23 -15.79 20.42 -11.25
CA LEU A 23 -15.22 20.11 -12.55
C LEU A 23 -14.94 21.39 -13.36
N ASP A 24 -15.91 22.30 -13.41
CA ASP A 24 -15.80 23.55 -14.16
C ASP A 24 -14.69 24.45 -13.60
N MET A 25 -14.57 24.54 -12.28
CA MET A 25 -13.48 25.29 -11.63
C MET A 25 -12.10 24.67 -11.93
N ILE A 26 -11.99 23.34 -11.94
CA ILE A 26 -10.75 22.66 -12.35
C ILE A 26 -10.43 22.99 -13.81
N LEU A 27 -11.39 22.93 -14.71
CA LEU A 27 -11.18 23.24 -16.12
C LEU A 27 -10.75 24.71 -16.31
N GLN A 28 -11.39 25.64 -15.62
CA GLN A 28 -11.06 27.06 -15.68
C GLN A 28 -9.60 27.31 -15.24
N SER A 29 -9.18 26.73 -14.11
CA SER A 29 -7.81 26.88 -13.64
C SER A 29 -6.74 26.28 -14.58
N ILE A 30 -7.09 25.25 -15.37
CA ILE A 30 -6.21 24.73 -16.42
C ILE A 30 -6.08 25.75 -17.55
N MET A 31 -7.18 26.40 -17.92
CA MET A 31 -7.17 27.44 -18.94
C MET A 31 -6.35 28.65 -18.48
N ASP A 32 -6.55 29.11 -17.25
CA ASP A 32 -5.80 30.23 -16.67
C ASP A 32 -4.30 29.92 -16.59
N ALA A 33 -3.92 28.71 -16.16
CA ALA A 33 -2.52 28.27 -16.13
C ALA A 33 -1.89 28.23 -17.52
N LYS A 34 -2.65 27.82 -18.55
CA LYS A 34 -2.20 27.82 -19.95
C LYS A 34 -2.04 29.24 -20.48
N GLU A 35 -2.96 30.15 -20.14
CA GLU A 35 -2.87 31.56 -20.53
C GLU A 35 -1.63 32.24 -19.92
N MET A 36 -1.29 31.90 -18.67
CA MET A 36 -0.05 32.32 -18.01
C MET A 36 1.22 31.67 -18.60
N GLY A 37 1.10 30.79 -19.59
CA GLY A 37 2.22 30.11 -20.23
C GLY A 37 2.89 29.05 -19.35
N ALA A 38 2.18 28.51 -18.36
CA ALA A 38 2.71 27.48 -17.48
C ALA A 38 2.92 26.16 -18.23
N THR A 39 4.11 25.57 -18.07
CA THR A 39 4.43 24.23 -18.56
C THR A 39 3.89 23.16 -17.63
N PHE A 40 3.80 23.46 -16.34
CA PHE A 40 3.28 22.58 -15.31
C PHE A 40 2.26 23.31 -14.45
N ARG A 41 1.13 22.65 -14.21
CA ARG A 41 0.20 23.02 -13.15
C ARG A 41 0.44 22.08 -11.96
N THR A 42 0.54 22.64 -10.77
CA THR A 42 0.66 21.92 -9.51
C THR A 42 -0.39 22.45 -8.55
N GLY A 43 -0.85 21.60 -7.65
CA GLY A 43 -1.63 22.02 -6.49
C GLY A 43 -1.54 20.96 -5.40
N PRO A 44 -2.19 21.20 -4.25
CA PRO A 44 -2.22 20.22 -3.16
C PRO A 44 -2.72 18.85 -3.65
N GLU A 45 -2.22 17.76 -3.05
CA GLU A 45 -2.70 16.38 -3.32
C GLU A 45 -4.23 16.26 -3.17
N LEU A 46 -4.80 17.20 -2.42
CA LEU A 46 -6.21 17.37 -2.11
C LEU A 46 -6.89 18.49 -2.93
N GLU A 47 -6.43 18.82 -4.14
CA GLU A 47 -7.13 19.81 -4.99
C GLU A 47 -8.59 19.44 -5.27
N ILE A 48 -9.01 18.20 -4.98
CA ILE A 48 -10.39 17.71 -5.02
C ILE A 48 -11.16 18.02 -3.69
N TRP A 49 -10.54 18.64 -2.67
CA TRP A 49 -11.15 18.74 -1.33
C TRP A 49 -10.77 19.95 -0.44
N LEU A 50 -10.03 21.00 -0.89
CA LEU A 50 -9.61 22.09 0.04
C LEU A 50 -9.59 23.52 -0.51
N LEU A 51 -9.90 24.45 0.41
CA LEU A 51 -10.15 25.90 0.26
C LEU A 51 -8.93 26.76 -0.14
N SER A 52 -9.06 27.50 -1.26
CA SER A 52 -8.66 28.90 -1.52
C SER A 52 -8.69 29.17 -3.03
N GLU A 53 -8.87 30.41 -3.49
CA GLU A 53 -9.06 30.76 -4.91
C GLU A 53 -7.88 31.57 -5.46
N GLU A 54 -6.74 30.93 -5.75
CA GLU A 54 -5.63 31.66 -6.39
C GLU A 54 -4.80 30.77 -7.31
N VAL A 55 -4.67 31.18 -8.58
CA VAL A 55 -3.71 30.61 -9.53
C VAL A 55 -2.53 31.56 -9.63
N ILE A 56 -1.39 31.15 -9.10
CA ILE A 56 -0.16 31.94 -9.09
C ILE A 56 0.88 31.23 -9.97
N ALA A 57 1.41 31.93 -10.98
CA ALA A 57 2.48 31.43 -11.82
C ALA A 57 3.84 32.00 -11.42
N ALA A 58 4.85 31.14 -11.37
CA ALA A 58 6.25 31.53 -11.18
C ALA A 58 7.09 30.96 -12.33
N THR A 59 7.89 31.82 -12.97
CA THR A 59 8.89 31.40 -13.95
C THR A 59 10.21 31.14 -13.25
N ILE A 60 10.73 29.94 -13.39
CA ILE A 60 11.95 29.51 -12.73
C ILE A 60 12.96 29.02 -13.78
N ASP A 61 14.23 29.40 -13.63
CA ASP A 61 15.30 28.85 -14.45
C ASP A 61 15.87 27.58 -13.80
N LEU A 62 15.67 26.44 -14.46
CA LEU A 62 16.15 25.15 -13.97
C LEU A 62 17.68 25.08 -13.94
N GLU A 63 18.36 25.82 -14.82
CA GLU A 63 19.81 25.81 -14.87
C GLU A 63 20.39 26.62 -13.70
N ASP A 64 19.75 27.73 -13.31
CA ASP A 64 20.14 28.48 -12.10
C ASP A 64 19.96 27.64 -10.83
N ILE A 65 18.88 26.86 -10.71
CA ILE A 65 18.70 25.93 -9.58
C ILE A 65 19.81 24.87 -9.58
N ARG A 66 20.14 24.31 -10.75
CA ARG A 66 21.24 23.33 -10.88
C ARG A 66 22.57 23.95 -10.49
N CYS A 67 22.90 25.13 -11.01
CA CYS A 67 24.10 25.88 -10.66
C CYS A 67 24.16 26.22 -9.16
N TYR A 68 23.05 26.63 -8.55
CA TYR A 68 22.96 26.91 -7.11
C TYR A 68 23.13 25.64 -6.24
N ARG A 69 22.54 24.51 -6.66
CA ARG A 69 22.76 23.23 -5.97
C ARG A 69 24.21 22.76 -6.12
N TYR A 70 24.82 22.99 -7.29
CA TYR A 70 26.22 22.65 -7.57
C TYR A 70 27.21 23.56 -6.83
N SER A 71 26.84 24.83 -6.59
CA SER A 71 27.69 25.78 -5.84
C SER A 71 27.74 25.47 -4.34
N LYS A 72 26.70 24.82 -3.78
CA LYS A 72 26.71 24.27 -2.43
C LYS A 72 27.46 22.93 -2.36
N ARG A 73 28.78 23.02 -2.52
CA ARG A 73 29.69 21.86 -2.58
C ARG A 73 29.59 20.91 -1.37
N SER A 74 29.24 21.43 -0.18
CA SER A 74 29.06 20.65 1.05
C SER A 74 27.89 19.65 1.01
N LEU A 75 26.87 19.87 0.16
CA LEU A 75 25.76 18.93 -0.04
C LEU A 75 26.09 17.85 -1.09
N SER A 76 27.14 18.05 -1.88
CA SER A 76 27.58 17.12 -2.94
C SER A 76 28.74 16.22 -2.53
N ASP A 77 29.40 16.43 -1.39
CA ASP A 77 30.52 15.56 -0.95
C ASP A 77 30.10 14.09 -0.84
N LEU A 78 28.97 13.82 -0.17
CA LEU A 78 28.39 12.47 -0.04
C LEU A 78 27.96 11.88 -1.38
N ALA A 79 27.45 12.69 -2.30
CA ALA A 79 27.05 12.25 -3.64
C ALA A 79 28.25 12.03 -4.57
N SER A 80 29.32 12.81 -4.43
CA SER A 80 30.57 12.68 -5.20
C SER A 80 31.36 11.43 -4.82
N GLY A 81 31.27 11.01 -3.55
CA GLY A 81 31.83 9.74 -3.07
C GLY A 81 30.99 8.52 -3.41
N SER A 82 29.78 8.69 -3.95
CA SER A 82 28.96 7.55 -4.37
C SER A 82 29.58 6.91 -5.61
N GLN A 83 29.79 5.60 -5.58
CA GLN A 83 30.27 4.87 -6.75
C GLN A 83 29.28 5.06 -7.90
N SER A 84 29.79 5.37 -9.09
CA SER A 84 28.96 5.50 -10.28
C SER A 84 28.17 4.20 -10.45
N TYR A 85 26.84 4.29 -10.51
CA TYR A 85 26.01 3.12 -10.73
C TYR A 85 26.45 2.43 -12.03
N PRO A 86 26.57 1.10 -12.05
CA PRO A 86 26.92 0.37 -13.26
C PRO A 86 25.86 0.64 -14.32
N ARG A 87 26.23 1.41 -15.35
CA ARG A 87 25.40 1.68 -16.51
C ARG A 87 25.55 0.50 -17.46
N ILE A 88 24.54 -0.35 -17.50
CA ILE A 88 24.47 -1.46 -18.45
C ILE A 88 23.81 -0.89 -19.71
N ALA A 89 24.60 -0.76 -20.78
CA ALA A 89 24.05 -0.49 -22.09
C ALA A 89 23.28 -1.74 -22.52
N VAL A 90 22.00 -1.57 -22.81
CA VAL A 90 21.11 -2.62 -23.33
C VAL A 90 20.68 -2.23 -24.74
N ASP A 91 20.71 -3.22 -25.63
CA ASP A 91 20.42 -3.06 -27.07
C ASP A 91 18.91 -2.97 -27.35
N PHE A 92 18.10 -2.98 -26.29
CA PHE A 92 16.66 -2.89 -26.33
C PHE A 92 16.22 -1.75 -25.41
N LEU A 93 15.16 -1.03 -25.80
CA LEU A 93 14.52 -0.08 -24.91
C LEU A 93 13.68 -0.83 -23.87
N LEU A 94 13.69 -0.33 -22.63
CA LEU A 94 12.82 -0.83 -21.55
C LEU A 94 11.34 -0.48 -21.78
N SER A 95 11.07 0.49 -22.66
CA SER A 95 9.73 0.83 -23.15
C SER A 95 9.67 0.63 -24.67
N GLN A 96 8.47 0.60 -25.25
CA GLN A 96 8.36 0.63 -26.71
C GLN A 96 8.83 2.00 -27.25
N ASP A 97 9.29 2.05 -28.50
CA ASP A 97 9.92 3.21 -29.15
C ASP A 97 9.06 4.50 -29.19
N PHE A 98 7.80 4.43 -28.72
CA PHE A 98 6.82 5.52 -28.69
C PHE A 98 6.08 5.67 -27.34
N ASP A 99 6.74 5.36 -26.22
CA ASP A 99 6.13 5.47 -24.88
C ASP A 99 5.80 6.91 -24.46
N ALA A 100 6.39 7.91 -25.12
CA ALA A 100 6.08 9.33 -24.88
C ALA A 100 4.69 9.75 -25.40
N ILE A 101 4.08 8.97 -26.30
CA ILE A 101 2.79 9.28 -26.95
C ILE A 101 1.69 8.30 -26.52
N LEU A 102 2.05 7.20 -25.87
CA LEU A 102 1.08 6.24 -25.35
C LEU A 102 0.42 6.82 -24.08
N PRO A 103 -0.92 6.86 -24.00
CA PRO A 103 -1.59 7.23 -22.75
C PRO A 103 -1.21 6.20 -21.68
N THR A 104 -0.73 6.66 -20.52
CA THR A 104 -0.21 5.83 -19.42
C THR A 104 -1.24 4.83 -18.88
N VAL A 105 -2.53 5.07 -19.16
CA VAL A 105 -3.68 4.28 -18.72
C VAL A 105 -4.77 4.37 -19.82
N HIS A 106 -5.42 3.24 -20.12
CA HIS A 106 -6.66 3.27 -20.90
C HIS A 106 -7.78 3.93 -20.08
N PRO A 107 -8.51 4.92 -20.60
CA PRO A 107 -9.61 5.55 -19.88
C PRO A 107 -10.57 4.48 -19.37
N ILE A 108 -10.75 4.41 -18.05
CA ILE A 108 -11.79 3.58 -17.45
C ILE A 108 -13.10 4.30 -17.71
N SER A 109 -14.06 3.64 -18.35
CA SER A 109 -15.43 4.15 -18.44
C SER A 109 -16.05 4.11 -17.04
N PHE A 110 -16.05 5.25 -16.36
CA PHE A 110 -16.77 5.40 -15.10
C PHE A 110 -18.26 5.55 -15.42
N THR A 111 -19.09 4.77 -14.74
CA THR A 111 -20.54 4.94 -14.80
C THR A 111 -20.95 5.92 -13.72
N THR A 112 -21.39 7.12 -14.12
CA THR A 112 -22.03 8.06 -13.21
C THR A 112 -23.39 7.49 -12.81
N LEU A 113 -23.62 7.33 -11.50
CA LEU A 113 -24.96 7.02 -10.98
C LEU A 113 -25.82 8.28 -11.04
N THR A 114 -27.14 8.11 -11.13
CA THR A 114 -28.03 9.26 -10.96
C THR A 114 -28.02 9.71 -9.48
N PRO A 115 -28.34 10.98 -9.18
CA PRO A 115 -28.37 11.47 -7.79
C PRO A 115 -29.27 10.63 -6.88
N GLU A 116 -30.38 10.12 -7.41
CA GLU A 116 -31.30 9.24 -6.68
C GLU A 116 -30.67 7.89 -6.37
N GLU A 117 -29.98 7.28 -7.33
CA GLU A 117 -29.28 6.02 -7.13
C GLU A 117 -28.12 6.15 -6.15
N GLU A 118 -27.41 7.27 -6.17
CA GLU A 118 -26.31 7.57 -5.24
C GLU A 118 -26.84 7.72 -3.79
N ILE A 119 -27.93 8.46 -3.59
CA ILE A 119 -28.59 8.61 -2.28
C ILE A 119 -29.13 7.28 -1.75
N VAL A 120 -29.56 6.39 -2.65
CA VAL A 120 -30.08 5.06 -2.27
C VAL A 120 -28.93 4.11 -1.90
N GLN A 121 -27.79 4.17 -2.58
CA GLN A 121 -26.67 3.24 -2.37
C GLN A 121 -25.66 3.70 -1.32
N GLY A 122 -25.22 4.96 -1.37
CA GLY A 122 -24.16 5.49 -0.51
C GLY A 122 -24.54 5.50 0.98
N PRO A 123 -25.57 6.26 1.37
CA PRO A 123 -26.12 6.27 2.73
C PRO A 123 -26.47 4.88 3.26
N ALA A 124 -27.03 3.99 2.42
CA ALA A 124 -27.34 2.62 2.81
C ALA A 124 -26.08 1.82 3.20
N CYS A 125 -25.01 1.91 2.40
CA CYS A 125 -23.73 1.27 2.73
C CYS A 125 -23.11 1.82 4.01
N TRP A 126 -23.19 3.15 4.21
CA TRP A 126 -22.67 3.81 5.40
C TRP A 126 -23.43 3.39 6.67
N LEU A 127 -24.76 3.35 6.64
CA LEU A 127 -25.59 2.90 7.76
C LEU A 127 -25.27 1.45 8.16
N TRP A 128 -25.04 0.57 7.18
CA TRP A 128 -24.63 -0.80 7.44
C TRP A 128 -23.25 -0.89 8.09
N ASP A 129 -22.27 -0.12 7.61
CA ASP A 129 -20.95 -0.07 8.23
C ASP A 129 -21.01 0.46 9.67
N TYR A 130 -21.83 1.48 9.91
CA TYR A 130 -22.06 2.02 11.24
C TYR A 130 -22.72 0.99 12.19
N LEU A 131 -23.73 0.27 11.70
CA LEU A 131 -24.41 -0.78 12.48
C LEU A 131 -23.42 -1.90 12.87
N ARG A 132 -22.59 -2.36 11.92
CA ARG A 132 -21.57 -3.38 12.20
C ARG A 132 -20.52 -2.92 13.20
N ARG A 133 -20.05 -1.67 13.10
CA ARG A 133 -19.03 -1.11 14.00
C ARG A 133 -19.56 -0.84 15.41
N SER A 134 -20.82 -0.44 15.52
CA SER A 134 -21.46 -0.13 16.81
C SER A 134 -21.85 -1.37 17.62
N GLY A 135 -21.89 -2.55 16.99
CA GLY A 135 -22.31 -3.80 17.63
C GLY A 135 -23.80 -3.81 18.04
N GLN A 136 -24.60 -2.87 17.53
CA GLN A 136 -26.02 -2.76 17.84
C GLN A 136 -26.85 -3.72 16.99
N GLY A 137 -28.00 -4.16 17.53
CA GLY A 137 -28.89 -5.10 16.85
C GLY A 137 -29.77 -4.48 15.75
N GLY A 138 -29.82 -3.14 15.65
CA GLY A 138 -30.63 -2.45 14.65
C GLY A 138 -30.62 -0.93 14.80
N LEU A 139 -31.42 -0.27 13.96
CA LEU A 139 -31.63 1.18 13.98
C LEU A 139 -33.02 1.49 14.55
N PHE A 140 -33.10 2.51 15.41
CA PHE A 140 -34.39 3.07 15.84
C PHE A 140 -34.77 4.22 14.92
N LEU A 141 -35.94 4.12 14.28
CA LEU A 141 -36.39 5.10 13.30
C LEU A 141 -37.58 5.91 13.85
N PRO A 142 -37.37 7.16 14.29
CA PRO A 142 -38.47 8.03 14.72
C PRO A 142 -39.23 8.55 13.49
N LEU A 143 -40.52 8.23 13.39
CA LEU A 143 -41.38 8.68 12.31
C LEU A 143 -42.19 9.91 12.74
N SER A 144 -42.03 11.02 12.01
CA SER A 144 -42.80 12.26 12.23
C SER A 144 -43.99 12.40 11.27
N GLY A 145 -44.11 11.49 10.28
CA GLY A 145 -45.17 11.51 9.26
C GLY A 145 -44.91 12.49 8.11
N GLY A 146 -43.77 13.18 8.12
CA GLY A 146 -43.35 14.09 7.04
C GLY A 146 -42.45 13.42 6.00
N ILE A 147 -42.17 14.17 4.93
CA ILE A 147 -41.31 13.72 3.82
C ILE A 147 -39.90 13.33 4.29
N ASP A 148 -39.32 14.06 5.24
CA ASP A 148 -37.98 13.77 5.78
C ASP A 148 -37.93 12.45 6.56
N SER A 149 -39.01 12.11 7.27
CA SER A 149 -39.10 10.81 7.94
C SER A 149 -39.35 9.65 6.96
N SER A 150 -39.98 9.94 5.81
CA SER A 150 -40.13 8.94 4.74
C SER A 150 -38.81 8.69 4.01
N SER A 151 -38.00 9.71 3.73
CA SER A 151 -36.71 9.54 3.06
C SER A 151 -35.73 8.72 3.91
N THR A 152 -35.65 8.99 5.21
CA THR A 152 -34.86 8.18 6.16
C THR A 152 -35.36 6.73 6.23
N ALA A 153 -36.68 6.49 6.21
CA ALA A 153 -37.25 5.15 6.13
C ALA A 153 -36.86 4.43 4.82
N THR A 154 -36.89 5.12 3.69
CA THR A 154 -36.52 4.57 2.37
C THR A 154 -35.04 4.18 2.32
N ILE A 155 -34.15 4.97 2.92
CA ILE A 155 -32.71 4.64 2.98
C ILE A 155 -32.48 3.38 3.83
N VAL A 156 -33.14 3.27 4.99
CA VAL A 156 -33.05 2.06 5.84
C VAL A 156 -33.63 0.84 5.12
N TYR A 157 -34.72 1.01 4.39
CA TYR A 157 -35.30 -0.04 3.55
C TYR A 157 -34.34 -0.48 2.43
N SER A 158 -33.70 0.46 1.74
CA SER A 158 -32.67 0.18 0.73
C SER A 158 -31.54 -0.65 1.31
N MET A 159 -31.00 -0.24 2.46
CA MET A 159 -29.96 -0.98 3.18
C MET A 159 -30.39 -2.43 3.46
N CYS A 160 -31.58 -2.63 4.05
CA CYS A 160 -32.10 -3.96 4.33
C CYS A 160 -32.24 -4.82 3.07
N ARG A 161 -32.74 -4.23 1.97
CA ARG A 161 -32.89 -4.94 0.69
C ARG A 161 -31.54 -5.35 0.11
N MET A 162 -30.55 -4.44 0.10
CA MET A 162 -29.20 -4.75 -0.34
C MET A 162 -28.58 -5.88 0.47
N ILE A 163 -28.77 -5.89 1.79
CA ILE A 163 -28.28 -6.96 2.67
C ILE A 163 -28.94 -8.29 2.30
N VAL A 164 -30.26 -8.33 2.16
CA VAL A 164 -31.01 -9.55 1.80
C VAL A 164 -30.58 -10.07 0.44
N ASP A 165 -30.47 -9.21 -0.58
CA ASP A 165 -30.02 -9.59 -1.92
C ASP A 165 -28.60 -10.17 -1.89
N ASN A 166 -27.70 -9.59 -1.09
CA ASN A 166 -26.35 -10.12 -0.91
C ASN A 166 -26.37 -11.46 -0.17
N ILE A 167 -27.18 -11.62 0.88
CA ILE A 167 -27.34 -12.91 1.59
C ILE A 167 -27.89 -13.98 0.65
N GLN A 168 -28.85 -13.66 -0.22
CA GLN A 168 -29.39 -14.61 -1.20
C GLN A 168 -28.34 -15.02 -2.24
N ARG A 169 -27.54 -14.06 -2.74
CA ARG A 169 -26.41 -14.35 -3.65
C ARG A 169 -25.38 -15.26 -2.99
N ILE A 170 -25.06 -15.01 -1.72
CA ILE A 170 -24.12 -15.82 -0.92
C ILE A 170 -24.73 -17.21 -0.63
N GLY A 171 -26.01 -17.27 -0.28
CA GLY A 171 -26.74 -18.50 0.06
C GLY A 171 -26.88 -19.46 -1.13
N ALA A 172 -26.98 -18.95 -2.36
CA ALA A 172 -26.96 -19.76 -3.58
C ALA A 172 -25.58 -20.36 -3.90
N GLN A 173 -24.50 -19.78 -3.36
CA GLN A 173 -23.12 -20.25 -3.56
C GLN A 173 -22.55 -21.04 -2.36
N GLY A 174 -23.31 -21.21 -1.28
CA GLY A 174 -22.95 -22.09 -0.15
C GLY A 174 -21.65 -21.76 0.57
N GLN A 175 -21.02 -20.60 0.30
CA GLN A 175 -19.80 -20.19 0.96
C GLN A 175 -20.14 -19.12 2.00
N ILE A 176 -19.90 -19.48 3.26
CA ILE A 176 -19.93 -18.57 4.41
C ILE A 176 -19.11 -17.33 4.08
N ALA A 177 -19.59 -16.16 4.49
CA ALA A 177 -18.91 -14.87 4.38
C ALA A 177 -17.41 -15.04 4.62
N GLN A 178 -16.62 -14.76 3.59
CA GLN A 178 -15.17 -14.83 3.60
C GLN A 178 -14.64 -14.22 4.91
N THR A 179 -14.02 -15.04 5.76
CA THR A 179 -13.44 -14.51 6.99
C THR A 179 -12.23 -13.65 6.63
N ASP A 180 -12.05 -12.57 7.37
CA ASP A 180 -10.90 -11.68 7.24
C ASP A 180 -9.56 -12.45 7.27
N GLU A 181 -9.45 -13.49 8.11
CA GLU A 181 -8.28 -14.37 8.14
C GLU A 181 -8.08 -15.18 6.84
N GLN A 182 -9.18 -15.62 6.21
CA GLN A 182 -9.11 -16.32 4.92
C GLN A 182 -8.68 -15.37 3.79
N ASP A 183 -9.16 -14.12 3.81
CA ASP A 183 -8.76 -13.09 2.84
C ASP A 183 -7.28 -12.73 2.96
N MET A 184 -6.79 -12.55 4.20
CA MET A 184 -5.39 -12.22 4.44
C MET A 184 -4.44 -13.41 4.15
N GLY A 185 -4.94 -14.64 4.19
CA GLY A 185 -4.16 -15.86 4.01
C GLY A 185 -3.24 -16.19 5.19
N MET A 186 -3.52 -15.62 6.38
CA MET A 186 -2.82 -15.87 7.63
C MET A 186 -3.68 -15.47 8.84
N THR A 187 -3.45 -16.10 9.98
CA THR A 187 -4.21 -15.79 11.21
C THR A 187 -3.68 -14.54 11.92
N TYR A 188 -4.49 -13.93 12.80
CA TYR A 188 -4.05 -12.79 13.59
C TYR A 188 -2.88 -13.11 14.54
N SER A 189 -2.81 -14.35 15.04
CA SER A 189 -1.71 -14.80 15.91
C SER A 189 -0.38 -14.85 15.15
N GLU A 190 -0.40 -15.35 13.90
CA GLU A 190 0.76 -15.36 13.01
C GLU A 190 1.17 -13.92 12.62
N LEU A 191 0.18 -13.08 12.29
CA LEU A 191 0.42 -11.69 11.93
C LEU A 191 1.07 -10.88 13.07
N SER A 192 0.64 -11.09 14.31
CA SER A 192 1.26 -10.45 15.48
C SER A 192 2.73 -10.88 15.65
N GLN A 193 3.04 -12.16 15.40
CA GLN A 193 4.43 -12.64 15.43
C GLN A 193 5.28 -12.01 14.33
N PHE A 194 4.77 -11.92 13.09
CA PHE A 194 5.46 -11.22 12.01
C PHE A 194 5.70 -9.74 12.34
N GLY A 195 4.71 -9.06 12.93
CA GLY A 195 4.84 -7.66 13.37
C GLY A 195 5.96 -7.45 14.39
N LYS A 196 6.00 -8.29 15.43
CA LYS A 196 7.05 -8.27 16.47
C LYS A 196 8.43 -8.56 15.88
N LEU A 197 8.55 -9.60 15.05
CA LEU A 197 9.81 -9.97 14.42
C LEU A 197 10.33 -8.86 13.48
N ARG A 198 9.44 -8.20 12.74
CA ARG A 198 9.81 -7.10 11.83
C ARG A 198 10.34 -5.89 12.59
N LYS A 199 9.60 -5.44 13.62
CA LYS A 199 9.84 -4.13 14.25
C LYS A 199 10.73 -4.19 15.49
N ILE A 200 10.51 -5.17 16.38
CA ILE A 200 11.28 -5.29 17.64
C ILE A 200 12.62 -5.96 17.35
N ASP A 201 12.57 -7.10 16.66
CA ASP A 201 13.75 -7.91 16.35
C ASP A 201 14.50 -7.47 15.08
N ASN A 202 14.01 -6.44 14.39
CA ASN A 202 14.60 -5.89 13.17
C ASN A 202 14.86 -6.93 12.06
N CYS A 203 14.00 -7.94 11.94
CA CYS A 203 14.19 -9.02 10.98
C CYS A 203 13.65 -8.67 9.59
N GLY A 204 14.52 -8.73 8.58
CA GLY A 204 14.13 -8.75 7.16
C GLY A 204 13.60 -10.13 6.73
N PRO A 205 13.24 -10.32 5.44
CA PRO A 205 12.61 -11.56 4.98
C PRO A 205 13.43 -12.82 5.27
N PHE A 206 14.74 -12.78 4.99
CA PHE A 206 15.62 -13.92 5.21
C PHE A 206 15.84 -14.20 6.70
N SER A 207 16.12 -13.17 7.50
CA SER A 207 16.32 -13.30 8.95
C SER A 207 15.07 -13.80 9.66
N MET A 208 13.90 -13.31 9.24
CA MET A 208 12.60 -13.73 9.76
C MET A 208 12.34 -15.22 9.45
N TYR A 209 12.62 -15.66 8.22
CA TYR A 209 12.55 -17.07 7.84
C TYR A 209 13.43 -17.95 8.74
N CYS A 210 14.70 -17.60 8.93
CA CYS A 210 15.63 -18.38 9.75
C CYS A 210 15.15 -18.53 11.20
N LYS A 211 14.59 -17.47 11.80
CA LYS A 211 14.01 -17.52 13.16
C LYS A 211 12.75 -18.37 13.20
N LEU A 212 11.82 -18.18 12.27
CA LEU A 212 10.54 -18.89 12.27
C LEU A 212 10.69 -20.39 11.99
N VAL A 213 11.66 -20.80 11.17
CA VAL A 213 11.95 -22.23 10.96
C VAL A 213 12.35 -22.91 12.27
N GLN A 214 13.00 -22.19 13.20
CA GLN A 214 13.34 -22.70 14.52
C GLN A 214 12.13 -22.66 15.47
N THR A 215 11.38 -21.56 15.50
CA THR A 215 10.25 -21.38 16.42
C THR A 215 9.04 -22.25 16.05
N TRP A 216 8.77 -22.46 14.76
CA TRP A 216 7.62 -23.24 14.26
C TRP A 216 8.02 -24.65 13.81
N SER A 217 9.11 -25.19 14.36
CA SER A 217 9.60 -26.54 14.01
C SER A 217 8.53 -27.63 14.15
N ASP A 218 7.62 -27.44 15.11
CA ASP A 218 6.64 -28.44 15.51
C ASP A 218 5.32 -28.29 14.71
N THR A 219 5.04 -27.11 14.17
CA THR A 219 3.74 -26.76 13.59
C THR A 219 3.77 -26.66 12.07
N CYS A 220 4.91 -26.29 11.46
CA CYS A 220 4.99 -25.99 10.04
C CYS A 220 6.25 -26.58 9.39
N THR A 221 6.12 -27.01 8.14
CA THR A 221 7.29 -27.42 7.34
C THR A 221 8.10 -26.19 6.90
N PRO A 222 9.43 -26.31 6.70
CA PRO A 222 10.26 -25.20 6.24
C PRO A 222 9.79 -24.57 4.92
N LYS A 223 9.06 -25.31 4.07
CA LYS A 223 8.46 -24.79 2.84
C LYS A 223 7.21 -23.95 3.10
N GLN A 224 6.35 -24.39 4.00
CA GLN A 224 5.19 -23.58 4.39
C GLN A 224 5.62 -22.27 5.06
N VAL A 225 6.65 -22.30 5.90
CA VAL A 225 7.21 -21.08 6.51
C VAL A 225 7.75 -20.14 5.43
N SER A 226 8.45 -20.64 4.40
CA SER A 226 8.94 -19.78 3.32
C SER A 226 7.80 -19.12 2.57
N ASP A 227 6.73 -19.86 2.27
CA ASP A 227 5.59 -19.34 1.52
C ASP A 227 4.85 -18.26 2.32
N LYS A 228 4.64 -18.49 3.63
CA LYS A 228 4.03 -17.49 4.53
C LYS A 228 4.87 -16.21 4.65
N VAL A 229 6.18 -16.34 4.83
CA VAL A 229 7.09 -15.17 4.91
C VAL A 229 7.08 -14.38 3.60
N LYS A 230 7.14 -15.06 2.45
CA LYS A 230 7.08 -14.42 1.13
C LYS A 230 5.74 -13.70 0.93
N HIS A 231 4.63 -14.34 1.28
CA HIS A 231 3.29 -13.75 1.20
C HIS A 231 3.18 -12.48 2.05
N PHE A 232 3.61 -12.54 3.32
CA PHE A 232 3.63 -11.38 4.23
C PHE A 232 4.41 -10.19 3.65
N PHE A 233 5.66 -10.40 3.22
CA PHE A 233 6.49 -9.29 2.70
C PHE A 233 6.02 -8.74 1.35
N ARG A 234 5.38 -9.58 0.52
CA ARG A 234 4.74 -9.13 -0.72
C ARG A 234 3.55 -8.22 -0.42
N CYS A 235 2.63 -8.66 0.45
CA CYS A 235 1.47 -7.88 0.86
C CYS A 235 1.88 -6.59 1.60
N TYR A 236 2.90 -6.67 2.47
CA TYR A 236 3.47 -5.50 3.16
C TYR A 236 4.01 -4.47 2.16
N ALA A 237 4.79 -4.90 1.17
CA ALA A 237 5.38 -4.01 0.17
C ALA A 237 4.31 -3.33 -0.70
N ILE A 238 3.30 -4.08 -1.15
CA ILE A 238 2.22 -3.56 -1.99
C ILE A 238 1.38 -2.55 -1.21
N ASN A 239 1.03 -2.85 0.03
CA ASN A 239 0.10 -2.03 0.81
C ASN A 239 0.78 -0.93 1.63
N ARG A 240 2.11 -0.78 1.60
CA ARG A 240 2.79 0.20 2.47
C ARG A 240 2.36 1.64 2.21
N HIS A 241 2.04 2.00 0.97
CA HIS A 241 1.52 3.33 0.62
C HIS A 241 0.23 3.67 1.39
N LYS A 242 -0.60 2.70 1.78
CA LYS A 242 -1.80 2.95 2.58
C LYS A 242 -1.47 3.52 3.96
N ILE A 243 -0.28 3.22 4.50
CA ILE A 243 0.14 3.70 5.81
C ILE A 243 0.51 5.19 5.78
N THR A 244 0.94 5.74 4.64
CA THR A 244 1.36 7.16 4.58
C THR A 244 0.18 8.12 4.76
N VAL A 245 -1.03 7.66 4.41
CA VAL A 245 -2.29 8.41 4.54
C VAL A 245 -3.18 7.89 5.67
N LEU A 246 -2.68 6.96 6.50
CA LEU A 246 -3.46 6.38 7.58
C LEU A 246 -3.75 7.45 8.65
N THR A 247 -4.97 7.43 9.19
CA THR A 247 -5.36 8.33 10.27
C THR A 247 -4.42 8.17 11.47
N PRO A 248 -4.00 9.30 12.10
CA PRO A 248 -3.22 9.24 13.33
C PRO A 248 -3.95 8.40 14.39
N SER A 249 -3.26 7.41 14.94
CA SER A 249 -3.81 6.47 15.93
C SER A 249 -3.07 6.56 17.26
N TYR A 250 -3.76 6.15 18.32
CA TYR A 250 -3.16 6.08 19.66
C TYR A 250 -2.04 5.03 19.67
N HIS A 251 -0.88 5.40 20.20
CA HIS A 251 0.26 4.50 20.29
C HIS A 251 0.10 3.58 21.51
N ALA A 252 -0.24 2.31 21.28
CA ALA A 252 -0.38 1.29 22.33
C ALA A 252 0.71 0.21 22.29
N GLU A 253 1.18 -0.17 21.10
CA GLU A 253 2.06 -1.32 20.89
C GLU A 253 3.44 -0.91 20.36
N CYS A 254 4.49 -1.53 20.90
CA CYS A 254 5.88 -1.26 20.53
C CYS A 254 6.25 -1.69 19.11
N TYR A 255 5.35 -2.37 18.39
CA TYR A 255 5.54 -2.81 17.01
C TYR A 255 4.62 -2.09 16.00
N SER A 256 4.08 -0.92 16.38
CA SER A 256 3.23 -0.11 15.51
C SER A 256 3.88 0.18 14.14
N PRO A 257 3.14 0.07 13.02
CA PRO A 257 3.65 0.36 11.69
C PRO A 257 3.54 1.84 11.28
N ASP A 258 3.11 2.74 12.17
CA ASP A 258 2.92 4.17 11.90
C ASP A 258 4.13 4.82 11.22
N ASN A 259 3.91 5.44 10.06
CA ASN A 259 4.98 6.04 9.27
C ASN A 259 5.22 7.53 9.56
N ASN A 260 4.35 8.17 10.35
CA ASN A 260 4.49 9.60 10.64
C ASN A 260 5.56 9.87 11.69
N ARG A 261 5.67 9.00 12.71
CA ARG A 261 6.60 9.23 13.83
C ARG A 261 7.43 8.01 14.21
N PHE A 262 6.86 6.81 14.16
CA PHE A 262 7.45 5.65 14.86
C PHE A 262 8.23 4.67 13.97
N ASP A 263 7.77 4.38 12.76
CA ASP A 263 8.37 3.42 11.84
C ASP A 263 8.60 4.04 10.45
N LEU A 264 9.59 4.93 10.38
CA LEU A 264 10.03 5.55 9.14
C LEU A 264 10.60 4.50 8.19
N ARG A 265 9.92 4.26 7.07
CA ARG A 265 10.30 3.28 6.06
C ARG A 265 10.00 3.82 4.65
N PRO A 266 10.68 3.32 3.61
CA PRO A 266 10.23 3.52 2.24
C PRO A 266 8.77 3.08 2.09
N PHE A 267 8.02 3.72 1.19
CA PHE A 267 6.67 3.30 0.81
C PHE A 267 6.63 2.69 -0.59
N LEU A 268 7.58 3.05 -1.45
CA LEU A 268 7.76 2.46 -2.78
C LEU A 268 8.75 1.29 -2.72
N TYR A 269 8.23 0.07 -2.65
CA TYR A 269 9.02 -1.16 -2.63
C TYR A 269 8.93 -1.93 -3.94
N ARG A 270 9.98 -2.69 -4.25
CA ARG A 270 9.88 -3.80 -5.21
C ARG A 270 9.22 -4.99 -4.52
N ALA A 271 7.92 -5.20 -4.78
CA ALA A 271 7.11 -6.25 -4.15
C ALA A 271 7.64 -7.69 -4.32
N ASN A 272 8.52 -7.91 -5.31
CA ASN A 272 9.03 -9.23 -5.65
C ASN A 272 10.22 -9.66 -4.79
N TRP A 273 10.84 -8.75 -4.02
CA TRP A 273 11.97 -9.01 -3.12
C TRP A 273 12.99 -10.03 -3.67
N SER A 274 13.42 -9.83 -4.92
CA SER A 274 14.01 -10.90 -5.75
C SER A 274 15.26 -11.53 -5.14
N TRP A 275 16.10 -10.73 -4.47
CA TRP A 275 17.32 -11.24 -3.84
C TRP A 275 17.00 -12.01 -2.55
N GLN A 276 16.14 -11.44 -1.70
CA GLN A 276 15.78 -12.02 -0.41
C GLN A 276 15.00 -13.33 -0.58
N PHE A 277 14.07 -13.38 -1.53
CA PHE A 277 13.31 -14.60 -1.80
C PHE A 277 14.21 -15.69 -2.38
N ARG A 278 15.14 -15.34 -3.28
CA ARG A 278 16.15 -16.30 -3.77
C ARG A 278 17.07 -16.81 -2.65
N ALA A 279 17.41 -15.99 -1.67
CA ALA A 279 18.19 -16.42 -0.51
C ALA A 279 17.44 -17.42 0.36
N ILE A 280 16.13 -17.19 0.58
CA ILE A 280 15.24 -18.13 1.28
C ILE A 280 15.18 -19.47 0.52
N ASP A 281 15.02 -19.42 -0.80
CA ASP A 281 14.95 -20.64 -1.64
C ASP A 281 16.24 -21.45 -1.58
N LYS A 282 17.41 -20.79 -1.66
CA LYS A 282 18.71 -21.47 -1.48
C LYS A 282 18.84 -22.14 -0.11
N GLN A 283 18.36 -21.49 0.95
CA GLN A 283 18.40 -22.06 2.30
C GLN A 283 17.47 -23.27 2.43
N LEU A 284 16.30 -23.21 1.80
CA LEU A 284 15.35 -24.31 1.75
C LEU A 284 15.93 -25.51 0.99
N ASP A 285 16.59 -25.28 -0.15
CA ASP A 285 17.30 -26.31 -0.91
C ASP A 285 18.41 -26.96 -0.09
N TYR A 286 19.18 -26.16 0.65
CA TYR A 286 20.20 -26.66 1.57
C TYR A 286 19.59 -27.57 2.65
N LEU A 287 18.53 -27.13 3.32
CA LEU A 287 17.84 -27.93 4.35
C LEU A 287 17.27 -29.25 3.78
N ASN A 288 16.74 -29.23 2.57
CA ASN A 288 16.26 -30.43 1.88
C ASN A 288 17.41 -31.37 1.51
N SER A 289 18.55 -30.85 1.06
CA SER A 289 19.73 -31.65 0.75
C SER A 289 20.28 -32.36 1.99
N VAL A 290 20.34 -31.67 3.13
CA VAL A 290 20.80 -32.22 4.41
C VAL A 290 19.87 -33.33 4.91
N LYS A 291 18.54 -33.15 4.78
CA LYS A 291 17.57 -34.20 5.10
C LYS A 291 17.75 -35.44 4.22
N ARG A 292 18.00 -35.25 2.91
CA ARG A 292 18.27 -36.38 1.98
C ARG A 292 19.55 -37.12 2.37
N SER A 293 20.64 -36.41 2.70
CA SER A 293 21.89 -37.05 3.14
C SER A 293 21.78 -37.73 4.51
N ALA A 294 20.93 -37.24 5.41
CA ALA A 294 20.65 -37.89 6.69
C ALA A 294 19.85 -39.18 6.50
N SER A 295 18.87 -39.20 5.58
CA SER A 295 18.10 -40.41 5.26
C SER A 295 18.92 -41.51 4.56
N SER A 296 19.94 -41.16 3.78
CA SER A 296 20.85 -42.14 3.16
C SER A 296 21.91 -42.71 4.12
N SER A 297 22.14 -42.07 5.26
CA SER A 297 23.19 -42.45 6.22
C SER A 297 22.67 -43.30 7.39
N GLY A 298 21.37 -43.64 7.41
CA GLY A 298 20.72 -44.38 8.48
C GLY A 298 21.08 -45.87 8.63
N ASN A 299 22.09 -46.36 7.87
CA ASN A 299 22.47 -47.78 7.87
C ASN A 299 23.96 -48.07 8.12
N LEU A 300 24.71 -47.18 8.80
CA LEU A 300 26.03 -47.54 9.34
C LEU A 300 26.25 -47.02 10.76
N THR A 301 26.19 -47.98 11.69
CA THR A 301 26.93 -48.14 12.96
C THR A 301 27.22 -46.93 13.85
N LYS A 302 26.72 -47.04 15.09
CA LYS A 302 27.21 -46.36 16.30
C LYS A 302 28.74 -46.38 16.39
N LYS A 303 29.38 -45.21 16.45
CA LYS A 303 30.59 -44.97 17.24
C LYS A 303 30.77 -43.47 17.55
N SER A 304 31.56 -43.23 18.59
CA SER A 304 31.49 -42.16 19.57
C SER A 304 32.13 -40.81 19.20
N SER A 305 31.63 -39.77 19.88
CA SER A 305 32.32 -38.57 20.40
C SER A 305 33.10 -37.65 19.44
N SER A 306 32.60 -36.43 19.23
CA SER A 306 33.29 -35.21 19.72
C SER A 306 32.33 -34.01 19.68
N ASN A 307 32.34 -33.24 20.76
CA ASN A 307 31.44 -32.13 21.03
C ASN A 307 32.05 -30.85 20.44
N SER A 308 31.71 -30.49 19.20
CA SER A 308 32.12 -29.21 18.60
C SER A 308 30.93 -28.25 18.58
N LYS A 309 30.88 -27.33 19.56
CA LYS A 309 30.04 -26.14 19.54
C LYS A 309 30.31 -25.36 18.24
N ILE A 310 29.34 -25.32 17.34
CA ILE A 310 29.39 -24.50 16.13
C ILE A 310 29.15 -23.05 16.55
N ARG A 311 30.21 -22.24 16.56
CA ARG A 311 30.12 -20.78 16.66
C ARG A 311 29.48 -20.24 15.38
N THR A 312 28.22 -19.83 15.45
CA THR A 312 27.59 -18.99 14.43
C THR A 312 28.03 -17.54 14.66
N GLY A 313 29.18 -17.17 14.10
CA GLY A 313 29.60 -15.78 13.99
C GLY A 313 28.96 -15.16 12.74
N VAL A 314 27.99 -14.28 12.95
CA VAL A 314 27.53 -13.31 11.96
C VAL A 314 28.70 -12.36 11.69
N THR A 315 29.08 -12.20 10.43
CA THR A 315 29.93 -11.08 9.99
C THR A 315 29.07 -10.10 9.22
N VAL A 316 29.18 -8.84 9.66
CA VAL A 316 28.42 -7.64 9.28
C VAL A 316 28.60 -7.32 7.80
#